data_AF-A0A834ZQT3-F1
#
_entry.id   AF-A0A834ZQT3-F1
#
_cell.length_a   1.000
_cell.length_b   1.000
_cell.length_c   1.000
_cell.angle_alpha   90.00
_cell.angle_beta   90.00
_cell.angle_gamma   90.00
#
_symmetry.space_group_name_H-M   'P 1'
#
loop_
_entity.id
_entity.type
_entity.pdbx_description
1 polymer ?
#
loop_
_entity_poly.entity_id
_entity_poly.type
_entity_poly.pdbx_seq_one_letter_code
_entity_poly.pdbx_strand_id
1 'polypeptide(L)'
;MDYPSSWLLVLCGKSSPENEFAQSLKNRNNLKLLDSGEVSILLHSEMEKPCDEESFRTELYMNSLSTERFGRFLIWSPRLPSTHDVVSENFCELPIGAVCVADFQFKGRGRLKNVWESPMGCLLFSFTLEMEDGRIVPLLQYVVSLAVTEAIKDVCDANVSAFV
;
A
#
# COMPACT_ATOMS: atom_id res chain seq x y z
N MET A 1 9.41 23.28 -5.03
CA MET A 1 9.33 21.81 -4.93
C MET A 1 8.76 21.36 -6.25
N ASP A 2 9.62 20.93 -7.17
CA ASP A 2 9.18 20.45 -8.48
C ASP A 2 8.37 19.16 -8.27
N TYR A 3 7.11 19.20 -8.69
CA TYR A 3 6.28 17.99 -8.70
C TYR A 3 6.81 17.08 -9.82
N PRO A 4 7.02 15.79 -9.55
CA PRO A 4 7.41 14.87 -10.61
C PRO A 4 6.36 14.86 -11.71
N SER A 5 6.80 14.78 -12.97
CA SER A 5 5.92 14.71 -14.13
C SER A 5 5.06 13.44 -14.13
N SER A 6 5.52 12.39 -13.45
CA SER A 6 4.80 11.14 -13.27
C SER A 6 4.99 10.50 -11.90
N TRP A 7 3.94 9.84 -11.40
CA TRP A 7 3.97 9.02 -10.19
C TRP A 7 4.28 7.58 -10.53
N LEU A 8 5.36 7.05 -9.95
CA LEU A 8 5.71 5.65 -10.09
C LEU A 8 4.84 4.79 -9.18
N LEU A 9 4.17 3.80 -9.76
CA LEU A 9 3.51 2.69 -9.06
C LEU A 9 4.19 1.39 -9.45
N VAL A 10 4.68 0.65 -8.47
CA VAL A 10 5.26 -0.68 -8.66
C VAL A 10 4.28 -1.73 -8.19
N LEU A 11 3.92 -2.64 -9.09
CA LEU A 11 2.99 -3.72 -8.80
C LEU A 11 3.75 -4.99 -8.43
N CYS A 12 3.34 -5.65 -7.35
CA CYS A 12 3.90 -6.91 -6.89
C CYS A 12 2.79 -7.87 -6.45
N GLY A 13 2.85 -9.11 -6.93
CA GLY A 13 1.98 -10.20 -6.50
C GLY A 13 2.70 -11.20 -5.61
N LYS A 14 1.98 -11.75 -4.62
CA LYS A 14 2.45 -12.80 -3.71
C LYS A 14 2.66 -14.13 -4.44
N SER A 15 1.83 -14.45 -5.43
CA SER A 15 1.95 -15.68 -6.22
C SER A 15 1.68 -15.44 -7.71
N SER A 16 1.77 -16.49 -8.53
CA SER A 16 1.60 -16.38 -9.99
C SER A 16 0.28 -15.69 -10.41
N PRO A 17 -0.88 -16.01 -9.83
CA PRO A 17 -2.13 -15.31 -10.15
C PRO A 17 -2.08 -13.80 -9.94
N GLU A 18 -1.54 -13.33 -8.81
CA GLU A 18 -1.42 -11.89 -8.55
C GLU A 18 -0.38 -11.22 -9.46
N ASN A 19 0.68 -11.94 -9.85
CA ASN A 19 1.68 -11.44 -10.79
C ASN A 19 1.15 -11.34 -12.22
N GLU A 20 0.37 -12.33 -12.68
CA GLU A 20 -0.34 -12.28 -13.96
C GLU A 20 -1.35 -11.13 -13.99
N PHE A 21 -2.06 -10.92 -12.88
CA PHE A 21 -2.94 -9.76 -12.71
C PHE A 21 -2.17 -8.44 -12.80
N ALA A 22 -1.01 -8.33 -12.15
CA ALA A 22 -0.14 -7.15 -12.24
C ALA A 22 0.27 -6.83 -13.69
N GLN A 23 0.66 -7.86 -14.45
CA GLN A 23 1.00 -7.71 -15.87
C GLN A 23 -0.20 -7.22 -16.69
N SER A 24 -1.38 -7.83 -16.48
CA SER A 24 -2.62 -7.40 -17.13
C SER A 24 -2.97 -5.94 -16.81
N LEU A 25 -2.82 -5.53 -15.55
CA LEU A 25 -3.12 -4.17 -15.11
C LEU A 25 -2.14 -3.15 -15.71
N LYS A 26 -0.84 -3.47 -15.73
CA LYS A 26 0.18 -2.66 -16.40
C LYS A 26 -0.12 -2.47 -17.88
N ASN A 27 -0.49 -3.54 -18.59
CA ASN A 27 -0.79 -3.49 -20.02
C ASN A 27 -2.04 -2.66 -20.34
N ARG A 28 -3.03 -2.67 -19.44
CA ARG A 28 -4.23 -1.82 -19.55
C ARG A 28 -3.92 -0.33 -19.35
N ASN A 29 -2.93 -0.01 -18.52
CA ASN A 29 -2.55 1.35 -18.14
C ASN A 29 -3.73 2.22 -17.67
N ASN A 30 -4.67 1.60 -16.94
CA ASN A 30 -5.92 2.23 -16.51
C ASN A 30 -5.85 2.91 -15.14
N LEU A 31 -4.70 2.86 -14.45
CA LEU A 31 -4.57 3.47 -13.12
C LEU A 31 -4.52 4.99 -13.23
N LYS A 32 -5.29 5.64 -12.38
CA LYS A 32 -5.49 7.09 -12.34
C LYS A 32 -5.04 7.66 -11.02
N LEU A 33 -4.59 8.92 -11.07
CA LEU A 33 -4.37 9.74 -9.90
C LEU A 33 -4.79 11.18 -10.24
N LEU A 34 -6.03 11.52 -9.87
CA LEU A 34 -6.64 12.82 -10.11
C LEU A 34 -5.78 13.93 -9.49
N ASP A 35 -5.71 15.05 -10.20
CA ASP A 35 -5.02 16.29 -9.80
C ASP A 35 -3.51 16.21 -9.53
N SER A 36 -2.85 15.10 -9.90
CA SER A 36 -1.46 14.88 -9.47
C SER A 36 -0.45 14.65 -10.60
N GLY A 37 -0.82 14.14 -11.77
CA GLY A 37 0.11 13.90 -12.90
C GLY A 37 -0.05 12.52 -13.55
N GLU A 38 0.76 12.20 -14.55
CA GLU A 38 0.71 10.89 -15.23
C GLU A 38 1.15 9.76 -14.28
N VAL A 39 0.58 8.57 -14.42
CA VAL A 39 0.99 7.39 -13.63
C VAL A 39 1.91 6.53 -14.48
N SER A 40 3.10 6.22 -13.97
CA SER A 40 4.02 5.25 -14.56
C SER A 40 3.93 3.94 -13.78
N ILE A 41 3.66 2.84 -14.48
CA ILE A 41 3.48 1.52 -13.86
C ILE A 41 4.69 0.64 -14.18
N LEU A 42 5.32 0.09 -13.14
CA LEU A 42 6.36 -0.93 -13.24
C LEU A 42 5.93 -2.20 -12.53
N LEU A 43 6.44 -3.34 -12.98
CA LEU A 43 6.37 -4.59 -12.22
C LEU A 43 7.58 -4.68 -11.30
N HIS A 44 7.41 -5.30 -10.14
CA HIS A 44 8.52 -5.51 -9.22
C HIS A 44 9.69 -6.27 -9.86
N SER A 45 9.41 -7.20 -10.80
CA SER A 45 10.44 -7.93 -11.56
C SER A 45 11.25 -7.07 -12.53
N GLU A 46 10.80 -5.86 -12.84
CA GLU A 46 11.46 -4.91 -13.74
C GLU A 46 12.28 -3.88 -12.99
N MET A 47 12.17 -3.83 -11.65
CA MET A 47 13.02 -2.98 -10.84
C MET A 47 14.44 -3.54 -10.81
N GLU A 48 15.42 -2.67 -11.08
CA GLU A 48 16.77 -2.91 -10.60
C GLU A 48 16.74 -2.96 -9.06
N LYS A 49 17.60 -3.79 -8.45
CA LYS A 49 17.64 -3.96 -6.99
C LYS A 49 17.56 -2.59 -6.29
N PRO A 50 16.69 -2.41 -5.28
CA PRO A 50 16.57 -1.13 -4.61
C PRO A 50 17.94 -0.71 -4.06
N CYS A 51 18.37 0.47 -4.45
CA CYS A 51 19.67 1.06 -4.08
C CYS A 51 19.65 1.61 -2.65
N ASP A 52 18.46 1.76 -2.05
CA ASP A 52 18.25 2.46 -0.78
C ASP A 52 17.72 1.51 0.30
N GLU A 53 18.43 1.42 1.43
CA GLU A 53 18.02 0.58 2.57
C GLU A 53 16.76 1.12 3.27
N GLU A 54 16.41 2.39 3.03
CA GLU A 54 15.29 3.07 3.69
C GLU A 54 13.91 2.81 3.04
N SER A 55 13.88 2.26 1.82
CA SER A 55 12.63 1.96 1.11
C SER A 55 11.91 0.71 1.61
N PHE A 56 10.59 0.67 1.42
CA PHE A 56 9.78 -0.49 1.79
C PHE A 56 10.25 -1.76 1.06
N ARG A 57 10.58 -2.81 1.83
CA ARG A 57 11.12 -4.06 1.31
C ARG A 57 10.02 -5.00 0.84
N THR A 58 9.56 -4.82 -0.40
CA THR A 58 8.50 -5.62 -1.03
C THR A 58 8.75 -7.13 -0.98
N GLU A 59 9.97 -7.60 -1.25
CA GLU A 59 10.31 -9.03 -1.18
C GLU A 59 10.14 -9.61 0.22
N LEU A 60 10.61 -8.88 1.24
CA LEU A 60 10.49 -9.31 2.64
C LEU A 60 9.03 -9.30 3.08
N TYR A 61 8.28 -8.28 2.70
CA TYR A 61 6.84 -8.23 2.90
C TYR A 61 6.14 -9.44 2.30
N MET A 62 6.38 -9.72 1.02
CA MET A 62 5.75 -10.86 0.35
C MET A 62 6.15 -12.17 1.00
N ASN A 63 7.42 -12.38 1.34
CA ASN A 63 7.88 -13.62 1.97
C ASN A 63 7.25 -13.86 3.35
N SER A 64 7.08 -12.80 4.14
CA SER A 64 6.49 -12.87 5.49
C SER A 64 4.96 -12.92 5.49
N LEU A 65 4.31 -12.50 4.41
CA LEU A 65 2.85 -12.45 4.32
C LEU A 65 2.23 -13.86 4.32
N SER A 66 1.40 -14.13 5.33
CA SER A 66 0.70 -15.41 5.54
C SER A 66 -0.80 -15.38 5.25
N THR A 67 -1.33 -14.21 4.88
CA THR A 67 -2.75 -14.01 4.61
C THR A 67 -3.20 -14.63 3.28
N GLU A 68 -4.44 -15.10 3.26
CA GLU A 68 -5.08 -15.70 2.06
C GLU A 68 -5.74 -14.66 1.14
N ARG A 69 -6.03 -13.45 1.65
CA ARG A 69 -6.76 -12.42 0.88
C ARG A 69 -6.07 -11.05 0.88
N PHE A 70 -5.86 -10.46 2.06
CA PHE A 70 -5.31 -9.11 2.18
C PHE A 70 -3.81 -9.07 1.91
N GLY A 71 -3.33 -8.05 1.21
CA GLY A 71 -1.90 -7.79 1.02
C GLY A 71 -1.23 -8.58 -0.09
N ARG A 72 -1.91 -9.58 -0.66
CA ARG A 72 -1.33 -10.46 -1.68
C ARG A 72 -1.06 -9.77 -3.01
N PHE A 73 -1.76 -8.66 -3.26
CA PHE A 73 -1.47 -7.74 -4.34
C PHE A 73 -1.03 -6.40 -3.73
N LEU A 74 0.23 -6.04 -3.95
CA LEU A 74 0.85 -4.83 -3.41
C LEU A 74 1.11 -3.82 -4.53
N ILE A 75 0.77 -2.57 -4.26
CA ILE A 75 1.21 -1.39 -4.99
C ILE A 75 2.18 -0.66 -4.08
N TRP A 76 3.44 -0.54 -4.48
CA TRP A 76 4.42 0.27 -3.78
C TRP A 76 4.75 1.52 -4.58
N SER A 77 5.06 2.62 -3.89
CA SER A 77 5.60 3.82 -4.51
C SER A 77 6.58 4.51 -3.57
N PRO A 78 7.72 5.02 -4.06
CA PRO A 78 8.63 5.80 -3.22
C PRO A 78 7.99 7.12 -2.75
N ARG A 79 7.03 7.66 -3.51
CA ARG A 79 6.40 8.96 -3.20
C ARG A 79 5.04 9.08 -3.83
N LEU A 80 4.04 9.37 -2.99
CA LEU A 80 2.67 9.64 -3.43
C LEU A 80 2.06 10.89 -2.80
N PRO A 81 1.06 11.50 -3.45
CA PRO A 81 0.18 12.44 -2.77
C PRO A 81 -0.53 11.77 -1.59
N SER A 82 -1.20 10.64 -1.85
CA SER A 82 -1.92 9.84 -0.85
C SER A 82 -2.09 8.40 -1.32
N THR A 83 -1.79 7.42 -0.47
CA THR A 83 -2.12 6.00 -0.75
C THR A 83 -3.62 5.78 -0.88
N HIS A 84 -4.42 6.55 -0.15
CA HIS A 84 -5.88 6.49 -0.22
C HIS A 84 -6.42 6.95 -1.58
N ASP A 85 -5.78 7.93 -2.22
CA ASP A 85 -6.20 8.41 -3.55
C ASP A 85 -5.98 7.31 -4.59
N VAL A 86 -4.80 6.68 -4.57
CA VAL A 86 -4.50 5.53 -5.44
C VAL A 86 -5.54 4.42 -5.26
N VAL A 87 -5.91 4.07 -4.03
CA VAL A 87 -6.86 2.98 -3.79
C VAL A 87 -8.30 3.36 -4.18
N SER A 88 -8.76 4.54 -3.76
CA SER A 88 -10.17 4.95 -3.94
C SER A 88 -10.52 5.25 -5.40
N GLU A 89 -9.61 5.86 -6.15
CA GLU A 89 -9.85 6.20 -7.56
C GLU A 89 -9.77 4.98 -8.48
N ASN A 90 -9.08 3.92 -8.04
CA ASN A 90 -8.84 2.72 -8.82
C ASN A 90 -9.54 1.49 -8.24
N PHE A 91 -10.46 1.65 -7.30
CA PHE A 91 -11.09 0.54 -6.58
C PHE A 91 -11.62 -0.57 -7.51
N CYS A 92 -12.27 -0.19 -8.62
CA CYS A 92 -12.83 -1.13 -9.59
C CYS A 92 -11.78 -1.90 -10.41
N GLU A 93 -10.56 -1.37 -10.51
CA GLU A 93 -9.45 -2.01 -11.24
C GLU A 93 -8.57 -2.85 -10.33
N LEU A 94 -8.75 -2.78 -9.01
CA LEU A 94 -7.93 -3.44 -8.01
C LEU A 94 -8.67 -4.63 -7.39
N PRO A 95 -7.98 -5.76 -7.10
CA PRO A 95 -8.61 -6.87 -6.42
C PRO A 95 -8.94 -6.49 -4.97
N ILE A 96 -9.96 -7.13 -4.39
CA ILE A 96 -10.28 -6.93 -2.97
C ILE A 96 -9.15 -7.47 -2.10
N GLY A 97 -8.68 -6.64 -1.17
CA GLY A 97 -7.51 -6.92 -0.34
C GLY A 97 -6.20 -6.40 -0.93
N ALA A 98 -6.22 -5.71 -2.08
CA ALA A 98 -5.06 -4.98 -2.59
C ALA A 98 -4.58 -3.95 -1.56
N VAL A 99 -3.25 -3.84 -1.38
CA VAL A 99 -2.62 -2.89 -0.46
C VAL A 99 -1.79 -1.91 -1.27
N CYS A 100 -1.91 -0.62 -0.98
CA CYS A 100 -1.04 0.43 -1.49
C CYS A 100 -0.17 0.95 -0.35
N VAL A 101 1.15 0.93 -0.51
CA VAL A 101 2.16 1.43 0.43
C VAL A 101 2.96 2.55 -0.23
N ALA A 102 3.29 3.58 0.55
CA ALA A 102 4.21 4.62 0.12
C ALA A 102 5.34 4.81 1.13
N ASP A 103 6.56 5.07 0.66
CA ASP A 103 7.66 5.48 1.57
C ASP A 103 7.44 6.92 2.09
N PHE A 104 6.77 7.76 1.29
CA PHE A 104 6.50 9.16 1.63
C PHE A 104 5.16 9.67 1.07
N GLN A 105 4.38 10.37 1.91
CA GLN A 105 3.15 11.08 1.50
C GLN A 105 3.20 12.58 1.81
N PHE A 106 2.91 13.43 0.81
CA PHE A 106 2.88 14.90 0.99
C PHE A 106 1.50 15.55 0.93
N LYS A 107 0.46 14.82 0.52
CA LYS A 107 -0.95 15.28 0.60
C LYS A 107 -1.78 14.31 1.45
N GLY A 108 -1.16 13.75 2.50
CA GLY A 108 -1.84 12.91 3.48
C GLY A 108 -2.99 13.65 4.16
N ARG A 109 -4.12 12.96 4.35
CA ARG A 109 -5.32 13.53 4.94
C ARG A 109 -5.85 12.63 6.05
N GLY A 110 -5.98 13.21 7.24
CA GLY A 110 -6.68 12.61 8.36
C GLY A 110 -8.18 12.90 8.34
N ARG A 111 -8.84 12.61 9.47
CA ARG A 111 -10.27 12.88 9.66
C ARG A 111 -10.55 14.37 9.51
N LEU A 112 -11.73 14.69 8.98
CA LEU A 112 -12.20 16.06 8.76
C LEU A 112 -11.22 16.92 7.94
N LYS A 113 -10.47 16.30 7.01
CA LYS A 113 -9.48 16.94 6.14
C LYS A 113 -8.28 17.57 6.89
N ASN A 114 -8.02 17.13 8.12
CA ASN A 114 -6.78 17.50 8.79
C ASN A 114 -5.57 17.05 7.96
N VAL A 115 -4.54 17.88 7.90
CA VAL A 115 -3.27 17.50 7.27
C VAL A 115 -2.67 16.36 8.08
N TRP A 116 -2.25 15.31 7.39
CA TRP A 116 -1.55 14.18 7.99
C TRP A 116 -0.12 14.17 7.44
N GLU A 117 0.84 14.57 8.28
CA GLU A 117 2.26 14.57 7.92
C GLU A 117 2.78 13.13 7.89
N SER A 118 3.59 12.82 6.87
CA SER A 118 3.98 11.43 6.57
C SER A 118 5.38 11.39 5.96
N PRO A 119 6.42 11.69 6.77
CA PRO A 119 7.81 11.62 6.35
C PRO A 119 8.24 10.16 6.09
N MET A 120 9.45 10.00 5.53
CA MET A 120 10.05 8.68 5.36
C MET A 120 10.22 7.96 6.70
N GLY A 121 10.10 6.63 6.68
CA GLY A 121 10.11 5.77 7.86
C GLY A 121 8.74 5.53 8.51
N CYS A 122 7.69 6.25 8.10
CA CYS A 122 6.32 5.93 8.51
C CYS A 122 5.77 4.73 7.72
N LEU A 123 5.01 3.86 8.38
CA LEU A 123 4.23 2.83 7.70
C LEU A 123 2.93 3.43 7.15
N LEU A 124 2.94 3.82 5.87
CA LEU A 124 1.83 4.49 5.20
C LEU A 124 1.14 3.51 4.25
N PHE A 125 -0.10 3.14 4.54
CA PHE A 125 -0.82 2.22 3.68
C PHE A 125 -2.33 2.44 3.63
N SER A 126 -2.92 2.00 2.53
CA SER A 126 -4.37 1.90 2.32
C SER A 126 -4.68 0.55 1.67
N PHE A 127 -5.89 0.02 1.84
CA PHE A 127 -6.27 -1.26 1.24
C PHE A 127 -7.71 -1.26 0.74
N THR A 128 -8.00 -2.10 -0.26
CA THR A 128 -9.37 -2.32 -0.74
C THR A 128 -10.11 -3.30 0.15
N LEU A 129 -11.36 -2.98 0.45
CA LEU A 129 -12.29 -3.85 1.18
C LEU A 129 -13.68 -3.71 0.56
N GLU A 130 -14.40 -4.81 0.50
CA GLU A 130 -15.81 -4.85 0.13
C GLU A 130 -16.62 -5.47 1.27
N MET A 131 -17.78 -4.89 1.56
CA MET A 131 -18.71 -5.36 2.58
C MET A 131 -20.13 -5.27 2.04
N GLU A 132 -20.93 -6.32 2.22
CA GLU A 132 -22.32 -6.35 1.78
C GLU A 132 -23.22 -5.44 2.64
N ASP A 133 -22.96 -5.40 3.96
CA ASP A 133 -23.72 -4.58 4.90
C ASP A 133 -23.00 -3.27 5.22
N GLY A 134 -23.48 -2.17 4.63
CA GLY A 134 -22.96 -0.83 4.89
C GLY A 134 -23.06 -0.37 6.34
N ARG A 135 -23.96 -0.96 7.15
CA ARG A 135 -24.19 -0.55 8.56
C ARG A 135 -23.04 -0.92 9.48
N ILE A 136 -22.24 -1.93 9.11
CA ILE A 136 -21.08 -2.38 9.88
C ILE A 136 -19.76 -1.73 9.46
N VAL A 137 -19.75 -0.98 8.34
CA VAL A 137 -18.56 -0.24 7.89
C VAL A 137 -17.98 0.70 8.97
N PRO A 138 -18.80 1.44 9.77
CA PRO A 138 -18.26 2.25 10.86
C PRO A 138 -17.54 1.43 11.95
N LEU A 139 -17.79 0.12 12.05
CA LEU A 139 -17.12 -0.75 13.01
C LEU A 139 -15.71 -1.15 12.56
N LEU A 140 -15.42 -1.07 11.25
CA LEU A 140 -14.12 -1.42 10.68
C LEU A 140 -12.98 -0.63 11.31
N GLN A 141 -13.20 0.65 11.65
CA GLN A 141 -12.18 1.47 12.29
C GLN A 141 -11.69 0.86 13.62
N TYR A 142 -12.58 0.17 14.37
CA TYR A 142 -12.22 -0.47 15.63
C TYR A 142 -11.45 -1.78 15.39
N VAL A 143 -11.89 -2.57 14.41
CA VAL A 143 -11.21 -3.82 14.03
C VAL A 143 -9.79 -3.52 13.55
N VAL A 144 -9.62 -2.53 12.69
CA VAL A 144 -8.30 -2.10 12.20
C VAL A 144 -7.44 -1.57 13.35
N SER A 145 -8.01 -0.76 14.26
CA SER A 145 -7.26 -0.26 15.42
C SER A 145 -6.78 -1.38 16.34
N LEU A 146 -7.62 -2.39 16.57
CA LEU A 146 -7.26 -3.57 17.36
C LEU A 146 -6.14 -4.36 16.68
N ALA A 147 -6.28 -4.67 15.39
CA ALA A 147 -5.28 -5.40 14.63
C ALA A 147 -3.91 -4.70 14.61
N VAL A 148 -3.88 -3.37 14.43
CA VAL A 148 -2.63 -2.58 14.50
C VAL A 148 -2.04 -2.63 15.90
N THR A 149 -2.86 -2.53 16.95
CA THR A 149 -2.38 -2.59 18.34
C THR A 149 -1.80 -3.96 18.67
N GLU A 150 -2.43 -5.04 18.24
CA GLU A 150 -1.94 -6.41 18.42
C GLU A 150 -0.64 -6.63 17.65
N ALA A 151 -0.57 -6.22 16.38
CA ALA A 151 0.65 -6.33 15.60
C ALA A 151 1.85 -5.58 16.23
N ILE A 152 1.63 -4.38 16.78
CA ILE A 152 2.68 -3.63 17.48
C ILE A 152 3.14 -4.39 18.73
N LYS A 153 2.21 -4.95 19.51
CA LYS A 153 2.55 -5.75 20.71
C LYS A 153 3.37 -6.97 20.34
N ASP A 154 2.94 -7.72 19.33
CA ASP A 154 3.64 -8.93 18.88
C ASP A 154 5.09 -8.63 18.46
N VAL A 155 5.31 -7.52 17.75
CA VAL A 155 6.65 -7.06 17.36
C VAL A 155 7.47 -6.64 18.59
N CYS A 156 6.88 -5.92 19.53
CA CYS A 156 7.56 -5.53 20.77
C CYS A 156 7.96 -6.75 21.60
N ASP A 157 7.07 -7.73 21.78
CA ASP A 157 7.32 -8.92 22.59
C ASP A 157 8.37 -9.84 21.94
N ALA A 158 8.30 -10.02 20.61
CA ALA A 158 9.32 -10.75 19.87
C ALA A 158 10.71 -10.11 20.04
N ASN A 159 10.79 -8.78 20.00
CA ASN A 159 12.05 -8.07 20.22
C ASN A 159 12.55 -8.18 21.66
N VAL A 160 11.68 -8.19 22.67
CA VAL A 160 12.08 -8.40 24.08
C VAL A 160 12.64 -9.81 24.29
N SER A 161 12.05 -10.83 23.67
CA SER A 161 12.55 -12.21 23.76
C SER A 161 13.89 -12.46 23.05
N ALA A 162 14.32 -11.56 22.16
CA ALA A 162 15.64 -11.64 21.52
C ALA A 162 16.79 -11.11 22.40
N PHE A 163 16.48 -10.48 23.54
CA PHE A 163 17.46 -9.95 24.50
C PHE A 163 17.47 -10.66 25.86
N VAL A 164 16.69 -11.73 26.03
CA VAL A 164 16.64 -12.56 27.25
C VAL A 164 17.26 -13.93 27.00
#